data_AF-A0A6G1BQR2-F1
#
_entry.id   AF-A0A6G1BQR2-F1
#
_cell.length_a   1.000
_cell.length_b   1.000
_cell.length_c   1.000
_cell.angle_alpha   90.00
_cell.angle_beta   90.00
_cell.angle_gamma   90.00
#
_symmetry.space_group_name_H-M   'P 1'
#
loop_
_entity.id
_entity.type
_entity.pdbx_description
1 polymer ?
#
loop_
_entity_poly.entity_id
_entity_poly.type
_entity_poly.pdbx_seq_one_letter_code
_entity_poly.pdbx_strand_id
1 'polypeptide(L)'
;MSGESCIGRLLFGGALSSTFPLRFQDVSNIREVPDHQEVFVDPARDESLIFELLDLKGEVEDGGSALWFLRDIANEQDAGDNLVVEHSLTLELAGLRFGDAPAVAGTAVGQLAVSKGRQGREAQNIVRLYLANIRLKSAATDVVITAYEPLLIK
;
A
#
# COMPACT_ATOMS: atom_id res chain seq x y z
N MET A 1 14.74 -22.41 -5.65
CA MET A 1 14.08 -21.11 -5.35
C MET A 1 15.16 -20.18 -4.85
N SER A 2 15.76 -19.35 -5.71
CA SER A 2 16.66 -18.31 -5.21
C SER A 2 15.81 -17.35 -4.40
N GLY A 3 16.06 -17.27 -3.09
CA GLY A 3 15.45 -16.24 -2.26
C GLY A 3 15.80 -14.89 -2.85
N GLU A 4 14.78 -14.07 -3.14
CA GLU A 4 15.02 -12.70 -3.57
C GLU A 4 15.83 -11.98 -2.48
N SER A 5 16.91 -11.30 -2.88
CA SER A 5 17.72 -10.52 -1.95
C SER A 5 16.95 -9.28 -1.53
N CYS A 6 16.58 -9.20 -0.25
CA CYS A 6 15.99 -8.00 0.34
C CYS A 6 17.08 -7.08 0.91
N ILE A 7 16.78 -5.79 0.97
CA ILE A 7 17.63 -4.76 1.56
C ILE A 7 16.82 -3.93 2.55
N GLY A 8 17.43 -3.59 3.69
CA GLY A 8 16.87 -2.63 4.63
C GLY A 8 17.04 -1.21 4.11
N ARG A 9 15.96 -0.42 4.12
CA ARG A 9 15.96 0.98 3.73
C ARG A 9 15.38 1.85 4.84
N LEU A 10 15.94 3.04 4.97
CA LEU A 10 15.41 4.11 5.80
C LEU A 10 14.34 4.87 5.02
N LEU A 11 13.24 5.20 5.68
CA LEU A 11 12.10 5.93 5.12
C LEU A 11 11.89 7.21 5.96
N PHE A 12 11.38 8.27 5.34
CA PHE A 12 11.04 9.54 5.98
C PHE A 12 12.21 10.11 6.79
N GLY A 13 13.37 10.26 6.13
CA GLY A 13 14.59 10.76 6.78
C GLY A 13 15.16 9.84 7.87
N GLY A 14 14.75 8.56 7.91
CA GLY A 14 15.19 7.59 8.90
C GLY A 14 14.29 7.46 10.13
N ALA A 15 13.13 8.12 10.15
CA ALA A 15 12.13 7.92 11.19
C ALA A 15 11.54 6.50 11.18
N LEU A 16 11.46 5.88 9.99
CA LEU A 16 11.03 4.51 9.79
C LEU A 16 12.09 3.70 9.03
N SER A 17 12.02 2.39 9.15
CA SER A 17 12.83 1.46 8.35
C SER A 17 11.99 0.29 7.88
N SER A 18 12.22 -0.16 6.65
CA SER A 18 11.54 -1.31 6.07
C SER A 18 12.53 -2.19 5.28
N THR A 19 12.20 -3.46 5.11
CA THR A 19 13.00 -4.41 4.33
C THR A 19 12.16 -4.97 3.19
N PHE A 20 12.62 -4.78 1.96
CA PHE A 20 11.93 -5.27 0.76
C PHE A 20 12.93 -5.59 -0.35
N PRO A 21 12.51 -6.25 -1.45
CA PRO A 21 13.43 -6.71 -2.49
C PRO A 21 14.29 -5.60 -3.10
N LEU A 22 15.57 -5.90 -3.33
CA LEU A 22 16.56 -4.94 -3.85
C LEU A 22 16.19 -4.33 -5.20
N ARG A 23 15.38 -5.02 -6.00
CA ARG A 23 14.95 -4.58 -7.34
C ARG A 23 14.11 -3.29 -7.32
N PHE A 24 13.49 -2.98 -6.18
CA PHE A 24 12.72 -1.76 -6.00
C PHE A 24 13.65 -0.53 -5.95
N GLN A 25 13.43 0.36 -6.91
CA GLN A 25 14.15 1.61 -7.11
C GLN A 25 13.32 2.77 -6.58
N ASP A 26 13.97 3.71 -5.91
CA ASP A 26 13.33 4.89 -5.35
C ASP A 26 13.04 5.93 -6.44
N VAL A 27 11.78 6.32 -6.54
CA VAL A 27 11.23 7.22 -7.54
C VAL A 27 11.59 8.69 -7.27
N SER A 28 11.93 9.06 -6.04
CA SER A 28 12.34 10.42 -5.66
C SER A 28 13.59 10.91 -6.41
N ASN A 29 14.41 9.97 -6.90
CA ASN A 29 15.60 10.27 -7.72
C ASN A 29 15.25 10.82 -9.11
N ILE A 30 14.01 10.65 -9.57
CA ILE A 30 13.59 10.94 -10.95
C ILE A 30 12.48 11.98 -10.99
N ARG A 31 11.62 12.04 -9.95
CA ARG A 31 10.56 13.04 -9.82
C ARG A 31 10.33 13.40 -8.36
N GLU A 32 9.74 14.57 -8.14
CA GLU A 32 9.29 14.98 -6.82
C GLU A 32 8.20 14.03 -6.30
N VAL A 33 8.37 13.58 -5.05
CA VAL A 33 7.41 12.77 -4.30
C VAL A 33 7.04 13.59 -3.05
N PRO A 34 5.75 13.70 -2.69
CA PRO A 34 5.35 14.43 -1.49
C PRO A 34 6.07 13.93 -0.23
N ASP A 35 6.39 14.82 0.71
CA ASP A 35 7.18 14.48 1.91
C ASP A 35 6.55 13.39 2.81
N HIS A 36 5.23 13.19 2.70
CA HIS A 36 4.49 12.16 3.43
C HIS A 36 4.38 10.83 2.65
N GLN A 37 5.03 10.73 1.48
CA GLN A 37 5.06 9.53 0.63
C GLN A 37 6.50 9.09 0.34
N GLU A 38 6.70 7.77 0.26
CA GLU A 38 7.92 7.13 -0.22
C GLU A 38 7.52 6.11 -1.29
N VAL A 39 7.99 6.32 -2.51
CA VAL A 39 7.53 5.56 -3.69
C VAL A 39 8.68 4.78 -4.29
N PHE A 40 8.50 3.46 -4.39
CA PHE A 40 9.45 2.56 -5.01
C PHE A 40 8.79 1.78 -6.15
N VAL A 41 9.57 1.48 -7.19
CA VAL A 41 9.09 0.72 -8.36
C VAL A 41 10.08 -0.34 -8.80
N ASP A 42 9.58 -1.43 -9.37
CA ASP A 42 10.36 -2.38 -10.16
C ASP A 42 10.01 -2.23 -11.64
N PRO A 43 10.82 -1.50 -12.42
CA PRO A 43 10.55 -1.29 -13.85
C PRO A 43 10.54 -2.58 -14.67
N ALA A 44 11.16 -3.67 -14.20
CA ALA A 44 11.20 -4.93 -14.93
C ALA A 44 9.89 -5.73 -14.82
N ARG A 45 9.12 -5.51 -13.75
CA ARG A 45 7.85 -6.20 -13.47
C ARG A 45 6.63 -5.28 -13.46
N ASP A 46 6.85 -3.97 -13.61
CA ASP A 46 5.82 -2.93 -13.51
C ASP A 46 5.11 -2.97 -12.14
N GLU A 47 5.82 -3.44 -11.11
CA GLU A 47 5.36 -3.44 -9.72
C GLU A 47 5.70 -2.12 -9.03
N SER A 48 4.87 -1.71 -8.08
CA SER A 48 5.16 -0.56 -7.23
C SER A 48 4.92 -0.88 -5.76
N LEU A 49 5.65 -0.18 -4.90
CA LEU A 49 5.56 -0.24 -3.44
C LEU A 49 5.58 1.18 -2.91
N ILE A 50 4.51 1.57 -2.23
CA ILE A 50 4.32 2.94 -1.74
C ILE A 50 4.09 2.88 -0.24
N PHE A 51 4.76 3.77 0.49
CA PHE A 51 4.50 4.04 1.90
C PHE A 51 3.95 5.46 2.01
N GLU A 52 2.87 5.62 2.75
CA GLU A 52 2.21 6.90 2.93
C GLU A 52 1.83 7.13 4.39
N LEU A 53 2.10 8.34 4.89
CA LEU A 53 1.69 8.79 6.21
C LEU A 53 0.42 9.63 6.08
N LEU A 54 -0.68 9.12 6.64
CA LEU A 54 -1.98 9.79 6.61
C LEU A 54 -2.43 10.13 8.04
N ASP A 55 -3.29 11.13 8.17
CA ASP A 55 -3.99 11.39 9.41
C ASP A 55 -4.85 10.19 9.81
N LEU A 56 -4.84 9.85 11.10
CA LEU A 56 -5.63 8.73 11.63
C LEU A 56 -7.11 8.92 11.30
N LYS A 57 -7.68 7.95 10.58
CA LYS A 57 -9.11 7.95 10.24
C LYS A 57 -9.96 7.56 11.45
N GLY A 58 -10.32 8.56 12.27
CA GLY A 58 -11.08 8.37 13.51
C GLY A 58 -12.48 7.77 13.32
N GLU A 59 -13.08 7.94 12.14
CA GLU A 59 -14.41 7.40 11.81
C GLU A 59 -14.39 5.92 11.40
N VAL A 60 -13.20 5.35 11.19
CA VAL A 60 -13.03 3.97 10.75
C VAL A 60 -12.49 3.13 11.90
N GLU A 61 -13.22 2.06 12.23
CA GLU A 61 -12.78 1.08 13.23
C GLU A 61 -11.50 0.36 12.79
N ASP A 62 -10.68 -0.05 13.75
CA ASP A 62 -9.40 -0.71 13.47
C ASP A 62 -9.56 -1.91 12.53
N GLY A 63 -10.59 -2.72 12.80
CA GLY A 63 -10.94 -3.94 12.07
C GLY A 63 -11.26 -3.75 10.58
N GLY A 64 -11.74 -2.56 10.22
CA GLY A 64 -12.17 -2.23 8.87
C GLY A 64 -11.20 -1.32 8.12
N SER A 65 -10.14 -0.84 8.77
CA SER A 65 -9.30 0.24 8.24
C SER A 65 -8.61 -0.12 6.92
N ALA A 66 -7.99 -1.30 6.82
CA ALA A 66 -7.35 -1.72 5.57
C ALA A 66 -8.34 -1.92 4.43
N LEU A 67 -9.51 -2.50 4.69
CA LEU A 67 -10.55 -2.67 3.68
C LEU A 67 -11.14 -1.31 3.23
N TRP A 68 -11.24 -0.36 4.16
CA TRP A 68 -11.66 1.01 3.85
C TRP A 68 -10.68 1.67 2.87
N PHE A 69 -9.38 1.67 3.18
CA PHE A 69 -8.36 2.24 2.28
C PHE A 69 -8.31 1.51 0.93
N LEU A 70 -8.48 0.18 0.92
CA LEU A 70 -8.50 -0.60 -0.33
C LEU A 70 -9.65 -0.13 -1.24
N ARG A 71 -10.83 0.12 -0.67
CA ARG A 71 -12.00 0.63 -1.41
C ARG A 71 -11.81 2.08 -1.83
N ASP A 72 -11.21 2.89 -0.99
CA ASP A 72 -10.92 4.29 -1.28
C ASP A 72 -10.02 4.41 -2.52
N ILE A 73 -8.90 3.68 -2.53
CA ILE A 73 -8.00 3.59 -3.69
C ILE A 73 -8.75 3.05 -4.92
N ALA A 74 -9.58 2.01 -4.78
CA ALA A 74 -10.36 1.49 -5.90
C ALA A 74 -11.28 2.55 -6.51
N ASN A 75 -11.93 3.37 -5.68
CA ASN A 75 -12.81 4.45 -6.12
C ASN A 75 -12.04 5.56 -6.82
N GLU A 76 -10.88 5.96 -6.30
CA GLU A 76 -10.01 6.97 -6.93
C GLU A 76 -9.49 6.53 -8.31
N GLN A 77 -9.34 5.22 -8.50
CA GLN A 77 -8.95 4.63 -9.79
C GLN A 77 -10.14 4.34 -10.73
N ASP A 78 -11.35 4.82 -10.41
CA ASP A 78 -12.59 4.54 -11.14
C ASP A 78 -12.83 3.02 -11.32
N ALA A 79 -12.38 2.24 -10.34
CA ALA A 79 -12.38 0.78 -10.34
C ALA A 79 -13.18 0.19 -9.17
N GLY A 80 -13.93 1.02 -8.42
CA GLY A 80 -14.73 0.58 -7.27
C GLY A 80 -15.71 -0.54 -7.59
N ASP A 81 -16.42 -0.45 -8.71
CA ASP A 81 -17.36 -1.48 -9.18
C ASP A 81 -16.67 -2.79 -9.62
N ASN A 82 -15.37 -2.74 -9.87
CA ASN A 82 -14.57 -3.88 -10.33
C ASN A 82 -13.60 -4.40 -9.24
N LEU A 83 -13.70 -3.90 -8.01
CA LEU A 83 -12.89 -4.38 -6.90
C LEU A 83 -13.37 -5.76 -6.44
N VAL A 84 -12.50 -6.75 -6.57
CA VAL A 84 -12.70 -8.06 -5.95
C VAL A 84 -11.79 -8.17 -4.74
N VAL A 85 -12.38 -8.22 -3.54
CA VAL A 85 -11.61 -8.40 -2.29
C VAL A 85 -11.29 -9.89 -2.12
N GLU A 86 -10.02 -10.24 -2.20
CA GLU A 86 -9.53 -11.61 -2.02
C GLU A 86 -9.38 -11.95 -0.52
N HIS A 87 -8.86 -10.99 0.25
CA HIS A 87 -8.51 -11.21 1.65
C HIS A 87 -8.61 -9.92 2.47
N SER A 88 -8.97 -10.02 3.75
CA SER A 88 -8.92 -8.92 4.71
C SER A 88 -8.73 -9.47 6.12
N LEU A 89 -7.74 -8.95 6.84
CA LEU A 89 -7.43 -9.33 8.22
C LEU A 89 -7.09 -8.13 9.06
N THR A 90 -7.29 -8.27 10.36
CA THR A 90 -6.78 -7.34 11.36
C THR A 90 -5.94 -8.10 12.36
N LEU A 91 -4.78 -7.53 12.68
CA LEU A 91 -3.77 -8.10 13.57
C LEU A 91 -3.39 -7.06 14.60
N GLU A 92 -3.39 -7.45 15.87
CA GLU A 92 -2.77 -6.64 16.92
C GLU A 92 -1.27 -6.88 16.90
N LEU A 93 -0.47 -5.83 16.72
CA LEU A 93 0.97 -5.94 16.69
C LEU A 93 1.51 -5.71 18.11
N ALA A 94 1.36 -6.71 19.00
CA ALA A 94 1.76 -6.58 20.41
C ALA A 94 3.24 -6.18 20.63
N GLY A 95 4.11 -6.49 19.66
CA GLY A 95 5.52 -6.12 19.65
C GLY A 95 5.84 -4.77 18.99
N LEU A 96 4.89 -4.17 18.27
CA LEU A 96 5.02 -2.83 17.68
C LEU A 96 4.28 -1.83 18.58
N ARG A 97 5.04 -1.16 19.45
CA ARG A 97 4.49 -0.13 20.34
C ARG A 97 5.02 1.23 19.91
N PHE A 98 4.12 2.19 19.78
CA PHE A 98 4.46 3.59 19.59
C PHE A 98 3.83 4.37 20.74
N GLY A 99 4.66 4.77 21.70
CA GLY A 99 4.18 5.27 23.00
C GLY A 99 3.58 4.15 23.87
N ASP A 100 2.52 4.47 24.61
CA ASP A 100 1.90 3.56 25.58
C ASP A 100 0.81 2.65 24.99
N ALA A 101 0.40 2.86 23.74
CA ALA A 101 -0.64 2.09 23.07
C ALA A 101 -0.06 1.04 22.10
N PRO A 102 -0.63 -0.18 22.04
CA PRO A 102 -0.27 -1.15 21.00
C PRO A 102 -0.71 -0.63 19.63
N ALA A 103 0.13 -0.83 18.61
CA ALA A 103 -0.25 -0.57 17.23
C ALA A 103 -1.19 -1.67 16.73
N VAL A 104 -2.21 -1.28 15.97
CA VAL A 104 -3.10 -2.22 15.28
C VAL A 104 -2.78 -2.17 13.80
N ALA A 105 -2.67 -3.34 13.16
CA ALA A 105 -2.46 -3.43 11.72
C ALA A 105 -3.65 -4.12 11.04
N GLY A 106 -4.14 -3.51 9.97
CA GLY A 106 -5.03 -4.17 9.02
C GLY A 106 -4.25 -4.59 7.78
N THR A 107 -4.66 -5.67 7.13
CA THR A 107 -4.21 -6.02 5.78
C THR A 107 -5.41 -6.34 4.91
N ALA A 108 -5.34 -5.96 3.64
CA ALA A 108 -6.35 -6.31 2.65
C ALA A 108 -5.69 -6.58 1.30
N VAL A 109 -6.23 -7.53 0.55
CA VAL A 109 -5.79 -7.85 -0.81
C VAL A 109 -6.99 -7.74 -1.72
N GLY A 110 -6.86 -6.98 -2.79
CA GLY A 110 -7.90 -6.79 -3.78
C GLY A 110 -7.36 -6.87 -5.20
N GLN A 111 -8.21 -7.30 -6.13
CA GLN A 111 -7.94 -7.21 -7.55
C GLN A 111 -8.76 -6.06 -8.14
N LEU A 112 -8.11 -5.20 -8.91
CA LEU A 112 -8.68 -4.04 -9.57
C LEU A 112 -8.59 -4.24 -11.09
N ALA A 113 -9.70 -4.02 -11.79
CA ALA A 113 -9.70 -3.86 -13.24
C ALA A 113 -9.74 -2.36 -13.57
N VAL A 114 -8.58 -1.80 -13.93
CA VAL A 114 -8.38 -0.37 -14.18
C VAL A 114 -8.32 -0.12 -15.69
N SER A 115 -9.18 0.77 -16.19
CA SER A 115 -9.12 1.26 -17.58
C SER A 115 -8.34 2.56 -17.66
N LYS A 116 -7.37 2.67 -18.57
CA LYS A 116 -6.73 3.96 -18.88
C LYS A 116 -7.67 4.82 -19.73
N GLY A 117 -8.32 5.81 -19.13
CA GLY A 117 -9.20 6.76 -19.83
C GLY A 117 -10.52 6.15 -20.32
N ARG A 118 -11.04 6.61 -21.48
CA ARG A 118 -12.32 6.15 -22.06
C ARG A 118 -12.22 4.86 -22.89
N GLN A 119 -11.18 4.05 -22.67
CA GLN A 119 -11.07 2.77 -23.35
C GLN A 119 -12.03 1.79 -22.68
N GLY A 120 -12.90 1.15 -23.47
CA GLY A 120 -13.92 0.24 -22.96
C GLY A 120 -13.34 -0.97 -22.22
N ARG A 121 -14.23 -1.83 -21.67
CA ARG A 121 -13.88 -3.02 -20.86
C ARG A 121 -12.79 -3.93 -21.46
N GLU A 122 -12.60 -3.92 -22.78
CA GLU A 122 -11.62 -4.76 -23.47
C GLU A 122 -10.15 -4.37 -23.21
N ALA A 123 -9.87 -3.14 -22.76
CA ALA A 123 -8.52 -2.60 -22.50
C ALA A 123 -8.21 -2.45 -20.99
N GLN A 124 -8.94 -3.15 -20.12
CA GLN A 124 -8.69 -3.09 -18.68
C GLN A 124 -7.41 -3.84 -18.31
N ASN A 125 -6.55 -3.15 -17.55
CA ASN A 125 -5.43 -3.77 -16.87
C ASN A 125 -5.94 -4.37 -15.56
N ILE A 126 -5.51 -5.60 -15.27
CA ILE A 126 -5.82 -6.27 -14.02
C ILE A 126 -4.60 -6.14 -13.13
N VAL A 127 -4.79 -5.52 -11.98
CA VAL A 127 -3.74 -5.30 -10.99
C VAL A 127 -4.22 -5.85 -9.66
N ARG A 128 -3.36 -6.60 -8.97
CA ARG A 128 -3.57 -6.96 -7.58
C ARG A 128 -2.94 -5.89 -6.70
N LEU A 129 -3.71 -5.42 -5.74
CA LEU A 129 -3.32 -4.44 -4.75
C LEU A 129 -3.25 -5.12 -3.40
N TYR A 130 -2.05 -5.14 -2.83
CA TYR A 130 -1.79 -5.53 -1.46
C TYR A 130 -1.76 -4.27 -0.62
N LEU A 131 -2.53 -4.24 0.45
CA LEU A 131 -2.60 -3.10 1.36
C LEU A 131 -2.34 -3.57 2.78
N ALA A 132 -1.47 -2.84 3.48
CA ALA A 132 -1.35 -2.90 4.93
C ALA A 132 -1.55 -1.50 5.50
N ASN A 133 -2.36 -1.38 6.56
CA ASN A 133 -2.50 -0.15 7.31
C ASN A 133 -2.01 -0.39 8.74
N ILE A 134 -1.03 0.37 9.20
CA ILE A 134 -0.54 0.33 10.58
C ILE A 134 -1.00 1.59 11.30
N ARG A 135 -1.88 1.43 12.28
CA ARG A 135 -2.50 2.52 13.03
C ARG A 135 -1.65 2.90 14.24
N LEU A 136 -1.05 4.08 14.19
CA LEU A 136 -0.24 4.66 15.27
C LEU A 136 -1.08 5.70 16.03
N LYS A 137 -1.99 5.22 16.89
CA LYS A 137 -2.96 6.08 17.60
C LYS A 137 -2.31 7.19 18.43
N SER A 138 -1.18 6.92 19.07
CA SER A 138 -0.45 7.93 19.86
C SER A 138 0.18 9.05 19.03
N ALA A 139 0.38 8.83 17.72
CA ALA A 139 0.82 9.86 16.76
C ALA A 139 -0.34 10.46 15.96
N ALA A 140 -1.57 9.97 16.12
CA ALA A 140 -2.70 10.26 15.25
C ALA A 140 -2.37 10.03 13.75
N THR A 141 -1.67 8.95 13.44
CA THR A 141 -1.23 8.61 12.07
C THR A 141 -1.65 7.20 11.68
N ASP A 142 -2.15 7.04 10.45
CA ASP A 142 -2.27 5.77 9.74
C ASP A 142 -1.08 5.66 8.75
N VAL A 143 -0.26 4.61 8.89
CA VAL A 143 0.83 4.30 7.94
C VAL A 143 0.28 3.31 6.93
N VAL A 144 -0.04 3.79 5.74
CA VAL A 144 -0.61 2.98 4.66
C VAL A 144 0.50 2.53 3.73
N ILE A 145 0.59 1.22 3.52
CA ILE A 145 1.57 0.58 2.67
C ILE A 145 0.79 -0.12 1.56
N THR A 146 1.08 0.22 0.31
CA THR A 146 0.45 -0.40 -0.86
C THR A 146 1.50 -1.01 -1.77
N ALA A 147 1.21 -2.21 -2.27
CA ALA A 147 2.00 -2.83 -3.32
C ALA A 147 1.10 -3.24 -4.48
N TYR A 148 1.47 -2.83 -5.68
CA TYR A 148 0.77 -3.16 -6.92
C TYR A 148 1.53 -4.25 -7.66
N GLU A 149 0.82 -5.34 -7.98
CA GLU A 149 1.28 -6.45 -8.80
C GLU A 149 0.41 -6.52 -10.06
N PRO A 150 0.94 -6.16 -11.24
CA PRO A 150 0.21 -6.34 -12.49
C PRO A 150 0.00 -7.82 -12.78
N LEU A 151 -1.26 -8.22 -12.95
CA LEU A 151 -1.65 -9.60 -13.32
C LEU A 151 -1.88 -9.73 -14.83
N LEU A 152 -2.42 -8.68 -15.46
CA LEU A 152 -2.65 -8.60 -16.90
C LEU A 152 -2.54 -7.15 -17.34
N ILE A 153 -1.59 -6.87 -18.24
CA ILE A 153 -1.46 -5.58 -18.90
C ILE A 153 -1.85 -5.77 -20.38
N LYS A 154 -2.75 -4.93 -20.88
CA LYS A 154 -3.20 -4.92 -22.28
C LYS A 154 -2.76 -3.67 -23.03
#